data_AF-A0A0C2H243-F1
#
_entry.id   AF-A0A0C2H243-F1
#
_cell.length_a   1.000
_cell.length_b   1.000
_cell.length_c   1.000
_cell.angle_alpha   90.00
_cell.angle_beta   90.00
_cell.angle_gamma   90.00
#
_symmetry.space_group_name_H-M   'P 1'
#
loop_
_entity.id
_entity.type
_entity.pdbx_description
1 polymer ?
#
loop_
_entity_poly.entity_id
_entity_poly.type
_entity_poly.pdbx_seq_one_letter_code
_entity_poly.pdbx_strand_id
1 'polypeptide(L)'
;MKAAFIILLCMCGAAMAKLRCGNDGIQHGIAQNILQNDCKGRLGKIDACCVNHTNCYKQKATQKVCDDTFCDCINQAANALPLCAFHASNFCATARTFGGFQYNKPPQ
;
A
#
# COMPACT_ATOMS: atom_id res chain seq x y z
N MET A 1 41.63 0.38 -37.25
CA MET A 1 41.00 1.10 -36.12
C MET A 1 39.49 1.15 -36.38
N LYS A 2 38.69 0.36 -35.67
CA LYS A 2 37.22 0.49 -35.66
C LYS A 2 36.80 0.44 -34.19
N ALA A 3 36.67 1.61 -33.59
CA ALA A 3 36.20 1.75 -32.22
C ALA A 3 34.69 1.49 -32.19
N ALA A 4 34.29 0.66 -31.24
CA ALA A 4 32.93 0.24 -30.97
C ALA A 4 32.09 1.37 -30.35
N PHE A 5 30.79 1.37 -30.63
CA PHE A 5 29.78 1.98 -29.75
C PHE A 5 28.58 1.02 -29.66
N ILE A 6 28.70 0.01 -28.81
CA ILE A 6 27.54 -0.74 -28.34
C ILE A 6 26.98 0.06 -27.16
N ILE A 7 25.95 0.86 -27.42
CA ILE A 7 25.20 1.55 -26.37
C ILE A 7 24.38 0.47 -25.65
N LEU A 8 24.94 -0.09 -24.58
CA LEU A 8 24.24 -0.97 -23.67
C LEU A 8 23.26 -0.11 -22.85
N LEU A 9 22.09 0.19 -23.43
CA LEU A 9 20.94 0.72 -22.70
C LEU A 9 20.54 -0.33 -21.66
N CYS A 10 21.07 -0.20 -20.45
CA CYS A 10 20.58 -0.92 -19.30
C CYS A 10 19.17 -0.40 -19.02
N MET A 11 18.17 -1.03 -19.66
CA MET A 11 16.79 -0.95 -19.24
C MET A 11 16.68 -1.67 -17.90
N CYS A 12 17.23 -1.06 -16.84
CA CYS A 12 16.67 -1.21 -15.51
C CYS A 12 15.28 -0.59 -15.58
N GLY A 13 14.33 -1.34 -16.15
CA GLY A 13 12.92 -1.02 -16.07
C GLY A 13 12.63 -0.92 -14.58
N ALA A 14 12.42 0.29 -14.09
CA ALA A 14 11.86 0.49 -12.77
C ALA A 14 10.49 -0.19 -12.81
N ALA A 15 10.43 -1.42 -12.32
CA ALA A 15 9.15 -2.06 -12.07
C ALA A 15 8.38 -1.09 -11.18
N MET A 16 7.30 -0.51 -11.70
CA MET A 16 6.44 0.35 -10.92
C MET A 16 5.93 -0.51 -9.78
N ALA A 17 6.46 -0.31 -8.57
CA ALA A 17 6.04 -1.06 -7.41
C ALA A 17 4.53 -0.88 -7.25
N LYS A 18 3.79 -1.99 -7.41
CA LYS A 18 2.34 -1.98 -7.29
C LYS A 18 1.97 -1.75 -5.83
N LEU A 19 1.13 -0.77 -5.56
CA LEU A 19 0.60 -0.54 -4.21
C LEU A 19 -0.33 -1.69 -3.80
N ARG A 20 -0.02 -2.37 -2.70
CA ARG A 20 -0.71 -3.58 -2.22
C ARG A 20 -1.78 -3.29 -1.16
N CYS A 21 -2.44 -2.15 -1.28
CA CYS A 21 -3.57 -1.80 -0.43
C CYS A 21 -4.87 -2.30 -1.08
N GLY A 22 -5.62 -3.13 -0.36
CA GLY A 22 -6.81 -3.83 -0.86
C GLY A 22 -6.61 -5.34 -0.94
N ASN A 23 -7.68 -6.07 -1.20
CA ASN A 23 -7.72 -7.52 -1.20
C ASN A 23 -7.26 -8.15 -2.53
N ASP A 24 -7.50 -7.49 -3.65
CA ASP A 24 -7.21 -8.03 -4.99
C ASP A 24 -6.49 -7.02 -5.89
N GLY A 25 -6.14 -7.49 -7.09
CA GLY A 25 -5.38 -6.71 -8.05
C GLY A 25 -6.11 -5.49 -8.61
N ILE A 26 -7.45 -5.45 -8.59
CA ILE A 26 -8.28 -4.31 -9.01
C ILE A 26 -8.23 -3.25 -7.91
N GLN A 27 -8.48 -3.65 -6.67
CA GLN A 27 -8.45 -2.74 -5.53
C GLN A 27 -7.06 -2.09 -5.35
N HIS A 28 -5.99 -2.86 -5.57
CA HIS A 28 -4.62 -2.34 -5.61
C HIS A 28 -4.44 -1.22 -6.65
N GLY A 29 -4.98 -1.42 -7.86
CA GLY A 29 -4.92 -0.42 -8.94
C GLY A 29 -5.71 0.85 -8.62
N ILE A 30 -6.91 0.70 -8.03
CA ILE A 30 -7.72 1.83 -7.56
C ILE A 30 -6.96 2.61 -6.48
N ALA A 31 -6.45 1.93 -5.47
CA ALA A 31 -5.68 2.55 -4.40
C ALA A 31 -4.45 3.30 -4.93
N GLN A 32 -3.72 2.71 -5.88
CA GLN A 32 -2.59 3.36 -6.52
C GLN A 32 -3.00 4.64 -7.26
N ASN A 33 -4.08 4.60 -8.03
CA ASN A 33 -4.57 5.77 -8.78
C ASN A 33 -5.02 6.91 -7.87
N ILE A 34 -5.63 6.61 -6.73
CA ILE A 34 -6.04 7.59 -5.72
C ILE A 34 -4.81 8.27 -5.10
N LEU A 35 -3.77 7.49 -4.78
CA LEU A 35 -2.66 7.97 -3.96
C LEU A 35 -1.49 8.56 -4.75
N GLN A 36 -1.34 8.25 -6.04
CA GLN A 36 -0.12 8.56 -6.81
C GLN A 36 0.29 10.04 -6.78
N ASN A 37 -0.69 10.95 -6.79
CA ASN A 37 -0.45 12.39 -6.77
C ASN A 37 -0.51 12.95 -5.35
N ASP A 38 -1.54 12.58 -4.59
CA ASP A 38 -1.82 13.16 -3.28
C ASP A 38 -0.83 12.70 -2.20
N CYS A 39 -0.20 11.54 -2.41
CA CYS A 39 0.79 10.92 -1.52
C CYS A 39 2.17 10.79 -2.17
N LYS A 40 2.56 11.75 -3.01
CA LYS A 40 3.87 11.75 -3.69
C LYS A 40 5.02 11.54 -2.68
N GLY A 41 5.87 10.55 -2.95
CA GLY A 41 6.98 10.18 -2.06
C GLY A 41 6.59 9.44 -0.77
N ARG A 42 5.31 9.07 -0.61
CA ARG A 42 4.80 8.27 0.53
C ARG A 42 4.29 6.88 0.14
N LEU A 43 4.09 6.60 -1.15
CA LEU A 43 3.53 5.32 -1.63
C LEU A 43 4.22 4.09 -1.04
N GLY A 44 5.56 4.08 -0.97
CA GLY A 44 6.29 2.94 -0.37
C GLY A 44 6.02 2.75 1.12
N LYS A 45 5.84 3.85 1.88
CA LYS A 45 5.50 3.77 3.30
C LYS A 45 4.05 3.31 3.50
N ILE A 46 3.12 3.82 2.68
CA ILE A 46 1.72 3.40 2.69
C ILE A 46 1.59 1.91 2.33
N ASP A 47 2.31 1.47 1.30
CA ASP A 47 2.37 0.07 0.88
C ASP A 47 2.83 -0.84 2.04
N ALA A 48 3.90 -0.44 2.74
CA ALA A 48 4.40 -1.20 3.89
C ALA A 48 3.34 -1.35 5.00
N CYS A 49 2.53 -0.31 5.26
CA CYS A 49 1.41 -0.40 6.20
C CYS A 49 0.36 -1.44 5.74
N CYS A 50 0.00 -1.44 4.46
CA CYS A 50 -0.98 -2.37 3.90
C CYS A 50 -0.49 -3.83 3.92
N VAL A 51 0.79 -4.06 3.64
CA VAL A 51 1.42 -5.39 3.75
C VAL A 51 1.42 -5.88 5.19
N ASN A 52 1.80 -5.03 6.13
CA ASN A 52 1.81 -5.38 7.55
C ASN A 52 0.40 -5.69 8.07
N HIS A 53 -0.61 -4.94 7.66
CA HIS A 53 -2.01 -5.21 8.01
C HIS A 53 -2.48 -6.56 7.47
N THR A 54 -2.21 -6.84 6.20
CA THR A 54 -2.49 -8.14 5.57
C THR A 54 -1.82 -9.29 6.32
N ASN A 55 -0.55 -9.12 6.71
CA ASN A 55 0.18 -10.13 7.46
C ASN A 55 -0.38 -10.32 8.88
N CYS A 56 -0.79 -9.24 9.54
CA CYS A 56 -1.45 -9.30 10.84
C CYS A 56 -2.74 -10.12 10.79
N TYR A 57 -3.57 -9.92 9.76
CA TYR A 57 -4.76 -10.75 9.51
C TYR A 57 -4.43 -12.23 9.30
N LYS A 58 -3.37 -12.53 8.54
CA LYS A 58 -2.91 -13.92 8.32
C LYS A 58 -2.44 -14.59 9.61
N GLN A 59 -1.80 -13.83 10.50
CA GLN A 59 -1.32 -14.32 11.80
C GLN A 59 -2.44 -14.48 12.85
N LYS A 60 -3.69 -14.13 12.52
CA LYS A 60 -4.86 -14.25 13.40
C LYS A 60 -4.71 -13.51 14.74
N ALA A 61 -3.92 -12.43 14.77
CA ALA A 61 -4.07 -11.41 15.81
C ALA A 61 -5.48 -10.81 15.72
N THR A 62 -6.03 -10.24 16.79
CA THR A 62 -7.42 -9.75 16.74
C THR A 62 -7.58 -8.64 15.70
N GLN A 63 -8.74 -8.60 15.01
CA GLN A 63 -9.01 -7.60 13.98
C GLN A 63 -8.75 -6.18 14.49
N LYS A 64 -9.21 -5.87 15.71
CA LYS A 64 -9.02 -4.56 16.35
C LYS A 64 -7.53 -4.19 16.46
N VAL A 65 -6.67 -5.13 16.91
CA VAL A 65 -5.23 -4.88 17.03
C VAL A 65 -4.61 -4.60 15.67
N CYS A 66 -4.97 -5.39 14.66
CA CYS A 66 -4.48 -5.18 13.30
C CYS A 66 -4.94 -3.83 12.72
N ASP A 67 -6.23 -3.49 12.87
CA ASP A 67 -6.80 -2.25 12.36
C ASP A 67 -6.22 -1.02 13.05
N ASP A 68 -6.06 -1.05 14.38
CA ASP A 68 -5.46 0.06 15.14
C ASP A 68 -3.99 0.27 14.72
N THR A 69 -3.21 -0.81 14.63
CA THR A 69 -1.81 -0.74 14.17
C THR A 69 -1.71 -0.22 12.74
N PHE A 70 -2.62 -0.64 11.86
CA PHE A 70 -2.70 -0.15 10.49
C PHE A 70 -3.03 1.35 10.44
N CYS A 71 -4.04 1.80 11.19
CA CYS A 71 -4.44 3.19 11.28
C CYS A 71 -3.28 4.09 11.77
N ASP A 72 -2.55 3.66 12.79
CA ASP A 72 -1.39 4.41 13.29
C ASP A 72 -0.29 4.50 12.22
N CYS A 73 0.02 3.37 11.57
CA CYS A 73 1.03 3.32 10.51
C CYS A 73 0.69 4.25 9.34
N ILE A 74 -0.54 4.16 8.80
CA ILE A 74 -0.90 4.87 7.58
C ILE A 74 -1.04 6.38 7.83
N ASN A 75 -1.50 6.80 9.00
CA ASN A 75 -1.54 8.22 9.39
C ASN A 75 -0.13 8.81 9.55
N GLN A 76 0.80 8.05 10.14
CA GLN A 76 2.21 8.49 10.23
C GLN A 76 2.86 8.54 8.84
N ALA A 77 2.58 7.58 7.96
CA ALA A 77 3.09 7.55 6.59
C ALA A 77 2.61 8.76 5.77
N ALA A 78 1.39 9.22 6.01
CA ALA A 78 0.76 10.33 5.31
C ALA A 78 1.02 11.72 5.93
N ASN A 79 1.70 11.78 7.09
CA ASN A 79 1.90 13.03 7.83
C ASN A 79 2.50 14.16 6.96
N ALA A 80 2.10 15.39 7.28
CA ALA A 80 2.47 16.64 6.61
C ALA A 80 2.02 16.77 5.13
N LEU A 81 1.11 15.91 4.66
CA LEU A 81 0.45 16.02 3.35
C LEU A 81 -1.08 15.94 3.53
N PRO A 82 -1.82 17.07 3.50
CA PRO A 82 -3.25 17.09 3.85
C PRO A 82 -4.12 16.13 3.04
N LEU A 83 -3.97 16.09 1.72
CA LEU A 83 -4.74 15.16 0.87
C LEU A 83 -4.34 13.71 1.12
N CYS A 84 -3.05 13.45 1.34
CA CYS A 84 -2.60 12.11 1.72
C CYS A 84 -3.19 11.66 3.07
N ALA A 85 -3.23 12.57 4.05
CA ALA A 85 -3.79 12.31 5.37
C ALA A 85 -5.31 12.07 5.32
N PHE A 86 -6.02 12.76 4.43
CA PHE A 86 -7.42 12.49 4.13
C PHE A 86 -7.61 11.06 3.60
N HIS A 87 -6.81 10.65 2.60
CA HIS A 87 -6.88 9.28 2.09
C HIS A 87 -6.51 8.26 3.17
N ALA A 88 -5.44 8.48 3.93
CA ALA A 88 -5.03 7.61 5.04
C ALA A 88 -6.16 7.41 6.07
N SER A 89 -6.88 8.49 6.40
CA SER A 89 -8.08 8.42 7.25
C SER A 89 -9.18 7.57 6.63
N ASN A 90 -9.44 7.72 5.33
CA ASN A 90 -10.43 6.90 4.62
C ASN A 90 -10.03 5.42 4.55
N PHE A 91 -8.75 5.12 4.35
CA PHE A 91 -8.23 3.74 4.39
C PHE A 91 -8.40 3.13 5.78
N CYS A 92 -8.04 3.87 6.84
CA CYS A 92 -8.25 3.44 8.23
C CYS A 92 -9.73 3.17 8.53
N ALA A 93 -10.63 4.09 8.16
CA ALA A 93 -12.07 3.92 8.32
C ALA A 93 -12.57 2.70 7.55
N THR A 94 -12.13 2.52 6.30
CA THR A 94 -12.48 1.37 5.47
C THR A 94 -12.05 0.04 6.11
N ALA A 95 -10.83 -0.03 6.64
CA ALA A 95 -10.33 -1.21 7.35
C ALA A 95 -11.20 -1.54 8.57
N ARG A 96 -11.55 -0.54 9.39
CA ARG A 96 -12.40 -0.76 10.58
C ARG A 96 -13.83 -1.16 10.22
N THR A 97 -14.42 -0.54 9.19
CA THR A 97 -15.82 -0.76 8.81
C THR A 97 -16.01 -2.07 8.03
N PHE A 98 -15.09 -2.39 7.12
CA PHE A 98 -15.25 -3.50 6.17
C PHE A 98 -14.20 -4.60 6.34
N GLY A 99 -13.17 -4.39 7.16
CA GLY A 99 -12.06 -5.34 7.33
C GLY A 99 -12.47 -6.69 7.89
N GLY A 100 -13.62 -6.77 8.59
CA GLY A 100 -14.18 -8.02 9.10
C GLY A 100 -14.46 -9.05 7.99
N PHE A 101 -14.84 -8.61 6.79
CA PHE A 101 -15.05 -9.52 5.66
C PHE A 101 -13.77 -10.24 5.26
N GLN A 102 -12.64 -9.51 5.31
CA GLN A 102 -11.34 -10.06 4.95
C GLN A 102 -10.71 -10.85 6.11
N TYR A 103 -10.85 -10.35 7.34
CA TYR A 103 -10.33 -10.99 8.54
C TYR A 103 -10.93 -12.39 8.78
N ASN A 104 -12.24 -12.51 8.55
CA ASN A 104 -13.00 -13.74 8.75
C ASN A 104 -12.96 -14.69 7.54
N LYS A 105 -12.25 -14.33 6.45
CA LYS A 105 -12.11 -15.22 5.31
C LYS A 105 -11.41 -16.52 5.76
N PRO A 106 -11.91 -17.70 5.37
CA PRO A 106 -11.20 -18.96 5.61
C PRO A 106 -9.78 -18.92 4.99
N PRO A 107 -8.81 -19.63 5.57
CA PRO A 107 -7.54 -19.86 4.90
C PRO A 107 -7.81 -20.50 3.54
N GLN A 108 -7.12 -20.00 2.52
CA GLN A 108 -7.17 -20.51 1.15
C GLN A 108 -5.96 -21.40 0.88
#